data_AF-A0A5E4K9P1-F1
#
_entry.id   AF-A0A5E4K9P1-F1
#
_cell.length_a   1.000
_cell.length_b   1.000
_cell.length_c   1.000
_cell.angle_alpha   90.00
_cell.angle_beta   90.00
_cell.angle_gamma   90.00
#
_symmetry.space_group_name_H-M   'P 1'
#
loop_
_entity.id
_entity.type
_entity.pdbx_description
1 polymer ?
#
loop_
_entity_poly.entity_id
_entity_poly.type
_entity_poly.pdbx_seq_one_letter_code
_entity_poly.pdbx_strand_id
1 'polypeptide(L)'
;MILKKKDVESYLSGLYGKATVTGISELGGIPVEVDEGIKGFGYGKPYLIEFEVNGKKNSVVLSTMRVQKGFGHDHFSDRAQILIWQHSVFNKLPDHVRSLDVGYFTGEGKLFSAGKAEEYFILMEKIEGKEYFLDLERIKKDGKLISLDKDRTRALSSYLARIHANKHDDRELYLRKIRDTVGHGECIMGLTDSYPDNLDFVSWDDLCEIEKKCVGWRYKIKGKVHRLCMTHGDFHPWNIMFREGADFTLLDRSRGEWGEGADDVSSITMNYLFYSLQKYGELAGPFRELYELFFKNYLDRTHDDELLNVIQPFYVFRSLVVASPIWYPNLEPSVRKKLFNFIYNVLDSEEFNYQNVNSYIS
;
A
#
# COMPACT_ATOMS: atom_id res chain seq x y z
N MET A 1 -17.64 -12.92 15.59
CA MET A 1 -18.87 -12.93 14.76
C MET A 1 -19.79 -14.01 15.28
N ILE A 2 -21.11 -13.81 15.24
CA ILE A 2 -22.09 -14.86 15.54
C ILE A 2 -22.84 -15.14 14.24
N LEU A 3 -22.73 -16.36 13.72
CA LEU A 3 -23.46 -16.77 12.52
C LEU A 3 -24.84 -17.29 12.94
N LYS A 4 -25.90 -16.60 12.51
CA LYS A 4 -27.28 -16.98 12.84
C LYS A 4 -27.87 -17.84 11.73
N LYS A 5 -28.61 -18.89 12.10
CA LYS A 5 -29.31 -19.78 11.16
C LYS A 5 -30.13 -19.02 10.11
N LYS A 6 -30.92 -18.03 10.55
CA LYS A 6 -31.77 -17.20 9.68
C LYS A 6 -30.98 -16.45 8.60
N ASP A 7 -29.79 -15.95 8.94
CA ASP A 7 -28.95 -15.22 7.99
C ASP A 7 -28.36 -16.17 6.93
N VAL A 8 -28.01 -17.39 7.34
CA VAL A 8 -27.57 -18.47 6.42
C VAL A 8 -28.71 -18.92 5.50
N GLU A 9 -29.92 -19.11 6.04
CA GLU A 9 -31.12 -19.45 5.26
C GLU A 9 -31.45 -18.37 4.22
N SER A 10 -31.36 -17.09 4.62
CA SER A 10 -31.59 -15.97 3.71
C SER A 10 -30.56 -15.97 2.56
N TYR A 11 -29.29 -16.21 2.88
CA TYR A 11 -28.21 -16.26 1.90
C TYR A 11 -28.37 -17.43 0.92
N LEU A 12 -28.57 -18.64 1.43
CA LEU A 12 -28.79 -19.83 0.61
C LEU A 12 -30.07 -19.69 -0.24
N SER A 13 -31.10 -19.04 0.30
CA SER A 13 -32.32 -18.75 -0.45
C SER A 13 -32.08 -17.84 -1.64
N GLY A 14 -31.15 -16.89 -1.54
CA GLY A 14 -30.73 -16.04 -2.65
C GLY A 14 -29.97 -16.78 -3.75
N LEU A 15 -29.31 -17.89 -3.42
CA LEU A 15 -28.52 -18.69 -4.35
C LEU A 15 -29.30 -19.85 -5.00
N TYR A 16 -30.12 -20.54 -4.21
CA TYR A 16 -30.78 -21.79 -4.61
C TYR A 16 -32.32 -21.68 -4.69
N GLY A 17 -32.91 -20.56 -4.29
CA GLY A 17 -34.34 -20.46 -3.98
C GLY A 17 -34.64 -20.93 -2.55
N LYS A 18 -35.90 -20.81 -2.10
CA LYS A 18 -36.31 -21.00 -0.68
C LYS A 18 -35.62 -22.20 -0.01
N ALA A 19 -34.68 -21.89 0.88
CA ALA A 19 -33.84 -22.85 1.58
C ALA A 19 -34.16 -22.88 3.07
N THR A 20 -34.20 -24.08 3.64
CA THR A 20 -34.34 -24.30 5.10
C THR A 20 -33.08 -24.99 5.62
N VAL A 21 -32.37 -24.39 6.57
CA VAL A 21 -31.16 -24.97 7.13
C VAL A 21 -31.55 -26.05 8.12
N THR A 22 -31.02 -27.26 7.93
CA THR A 22 -31.29 -28.42 8.78
C THR A 22 -30.16 -28.68 9.78
N GLY A 23 -28.94 -28.21 9.50
CA GLY A 23 -27.81 -28.36 10.41
C GLY A 23 -26.61 -27.49 10.02
N ILE A 24 -25.82 -27.07 11.02
CA ILE A 24 -24.51 -26.47 10.80
C ILE A 24 -23.51 -27.07 11.78
N SER A 25 -22.35 -27.50 11.29
CA SER A 25 -21.31 -28.14 12.11
C SER A 25 -19.91 -27.75 11.63
N GLU A 26 -18.91 -27.84 12.51
CA GLU A 26 -17.51 -27.78 12.06
C GLU A 26 -17.23 -29.00 11.17
N LEU A 27 -16.58 -28.81 10.01
CA LEU A 27 -16.32 -29.90 9.08
C LEU A 27 -15.42 -30.96 9.74
N GLY A 28 -15.92 -32.20 9.83
CA GLY A 28 -15.26 -33.30 10.57
C GLY A 28 -15.62 -33.38 12.06
N GLY A 29 -16.47 -32.49 12.56
CA GLY A 29 -17.04 -32.51 13.92
C GLY A 29 -18.49 -33.04 13.95
N ILE A 30 -19.03 -33.16 15.17
CA ILE A 30 -20.42 -33.61 15.40
C ILE A 30 -21.40 -32.45 15.12
N PRO A 31 -22.53 -32.67 14.44
CA PRO A 31 -23.58 -31.67 14.25
C PRO A 31 -24.12 -31.12 15.57
N VAL A 32 -24.34 -29.80 15.64
CA VAL A 32 -24.93 -29.12 16.81
C VAL A 32 -26.25 -28.47 16.38
N GLU A 33 -27.30 -28.57 17.19
CA GLU A 33 -28.54 -27.83 16.96
C GLU A 33 -28.29 -26.31 17.13
N VAL A 34 -28.65 -25.53 16.11
CA VAL A 34 -28.14 -24.16 15.89
C VAL A 34 -29.11 -23.07 16.38
N ASP A 35 -30.01 -23.37 17.32
CA ASP A 35 -31.05 -22.42 17.74
C ASP A 35 -30.47 -21.15 18.41
N GLU A 36 -29.25 -21.20 18.96
CA GLU A 36 -28.57 -20.05 19.57
C GLU A 36 -27.47 -19.39 18.69
N GLY A 37 -27.25 -19.89 17.46
CA GLY A 37 -26.20 -19.41 16.56
C GLY A 37 -24.78 -19.87 16.92
N ILE A 38 -23.85 -19.79 15.96
CA ILE A 38 -22.46 -20.27 16.14
C ILE A 38 -21.58 -19.16 16.70
N LYS A 39 -21.14 -19.31 17.96
CA LYS A 39 -20.11 -18.45 18.57
C LYS A 39 -18.72 -18.88 18.08
N GLY A 40 -17.88 -17.92 17.71
CA GLY A 40 -16.49 -18.17 17.28
C GLY A 40 -16.30 -18.45 15.78
N PHE A 41 -17.32 -18.23 14.95
CA PHE A 41 -17.19 -18.27 13.49
C PHE A 41 -16.23 -17.16 12.99
N GLY A 42 -15.35 -17.49 12.02
CA GLY A 42 -14.43 -16.53 11.38
C GLY A 42 -12.92 -16.73 11.63
N TYR A 43 -12.49 -17.84 12.24
CA TYR A 43 -11.07 -18.16 12.48
C TYR A 43 -10.47 -19.14 11.46
N GLY A 44 -11.01 -19.21 10.24
CA GLY A 44 -10.46 -20.09 9.20
C GLY A 44 -10.84 -21.57 9.29
N LYS A 45 -11.86 -21.88 10.09
CA LYS A 45 -12.43 -23.23 10.20
C LYS A 45 -13.55 -23.41 9.16
N PRO A 46 -13.54 -24.49 8.37
CA PRO A 46 -14.64 -24.83 7.47
C PRO A 46 -15.84 -25.36 8.25
N TYR A 47 -17.04 -24.92 7.87
CA TYR A 47 -18.30 -25.39 8.44
C TYR A 47 -19.12 -26.12 7.38
N LEU A 48 -19.60 -27.32 7.71
CA LEU A 48 -20.60 -28.02 6.92
C LEU A 48 -21.97 -27.40 7.21
N ILE A 49 -22.69 -27.03 6.17
CA ILE A 49 -24.07 -26.56 6.24
C ILE A 49 -24.93 -27.54 5.46
N GLU A 50 -25.90 -28.12 6.16
CA GLU A 50 -26.93 -28.99 5.58
C GLU A 50 -28.24 -28.22 5.47
N PHE A 51 -28.91 -28.33 4.33
CA PHE A 51 -30.14 -27.58 4.07
C PHE A 51 -31.01 -28.29 3.03
N GLU A 52 -32.30 -27.93 3.02
CA GLU A 52 -33.28 -28.43 2.07
C GLU A 52 -33.75 -27.33 1.12
N VAL A 53 -33.82 -27.66 -0.18
CA VAL A 53 -34.41 -26.82 -1.23
C VAL A 53 -35.31 -27.71 -2.08
N ASN A 54 -36.59 -27.33 -2.24
CA ASN A 54 -37.58 -28.07 -3.04
C ASN A 54 -37.64 -29.57 -2.70
N GLY A 55 -37.61 -29.95 -1.41
CA GLY A 55 -37.66 -31.36 -0.99
C GLY A 55 -36.34 -32.13 -1.12
N LYS A 56 -35.25 -31.48 -1.62
CA LYS A 56 -33.95 -32.12 -1.79
C LYS A 56 -32.97 -31.63 -0.72
N LYS A 57 -32.30 -32.60 -0.07
CA LYS A 57 -31.19 -32.33 0.84
C LYS A 57 -29.94 -31.94 0.05
N ASN A 58 -29.30 -30.88 0.49
CA ASN A 58 -28.06 -30.35 -0.04
C ASN A 58 -27.07 -30.12 1.10
N SER A 59 -25.78 -30.14 0.78
CA SER A 59 -24.72 -29.78 1.72
C SER A 59 -23.68 -28.90 1.04
N VAL A 60 -23.19 -27.90 1.78
CA VAL A 60 -22.14 -26.99 1.32
C VAL A 60 -21.14 -26.77 2.45
N VAL A 61 -19.92 -26.38 2.09
CA VAL A 61 -18.90 -25.98 3.04
C VAL A 61 -18.72 -24.47 2.97
N LEU A 62 -18.96 -23.80 4.09
CA LEU A 62 -18.67 -22.39 4.26
C LEU A 62 -17.36 -22.24 5.02
N SER A 63 -16.36 -21.65 4.37
CA SER A 63 -15.05 -21.40 4.97
C SER A 63 -14.71 -19.92 4.93
N THR A 64 -13.92 -19.50 5.91
CA THR A 64 -13.27 -18.18 5.93
C THR A 64 -11.76 -18.40 5.87
N MET A 65 -10.99 -17.37 5.56
CA MET A 65 -9.54 -17.46 5.73
C MET A 65 -9.18 -17.16 7.18
N ARG A 66 -8.21 -17.91 7.73
CA ARG A 66 -7.75 -17.69 9.10
C ARG A 66 -7.11 -16.30 9.19
N VAL A 67 -7.49 -15.54 10.21
CA VAL A 67 -6.81 -14.29 10.55
C VAL A 67 -5.49 -14.66 11.22
N GLN A 68 -4.42 -14.67 10.43
CA GLN A 68 -3.03 -14.81 10.91
C GLN A 68 -2.23 -13.60 10.44
N LYS A 69 -1.26 -13.19 11.25
CA LYS A 69 -0.30 -12.14 10.91
C LYS A 69 1.00 -12.75 10.37
N GLY A 70 1.67 -12.06 9.45
CA GLY A 70 2.98 -12.38 8.89
C GLY A 70 2.96 -13.09 7.52
N PHE A 71 1.82 -13.64 7.09
CA PHE A 71 1.74 -14.62 5.98
C PHE A 71 0.95 -14.12 4.76
N GLY A 72 0.68 -12.82 4.64
CA GLY A 72 -0.04 -12.27 3.47
C GLY A 72 -1.54 -12.55 3.49
N HIS A 73 -2.10 -12.80 4.67
CA HIS A 73 -3.54 -12.95 4.94
C HIS A 73 -4.00 -11.98 6.03
N ASP A 74 -3.19 -10.95 6.28
CA ASP A 74 -3.20 -10.16 7.50
C ASP A 74 -4.31 -9.11 7.43
N HIS A 75 -4.44 -8.45 6.28
CA HIS A 75 -5.50 -7.49 6.01
C HIS A 75 -6.77 -8.20 5.53
N PHE A 76 -7.91 -7.57 5.77
CA PHE A 76 -9.18 -8.06 5.25
C PHE A 76 -9.18 -8.11 3.71
N SER A 77 -8.47 -7.16 3.07
CA SER A 77 -8.29 -7.09 1.62
C SER A 77 -7.51 -8.29 1.09
N ASP A 78 -6.45 -8.75 1.76
CA ASP A 78 -5.70 -9.93 1.31
C ASP A 78 -6.60 -11.18 1.28
N ARG A 79 -7.40 -11.37 2.34
CA ARG A 79 -8.32 -12.51 2.44
C ARG A 79 -9.42 -12.41 1.39
N ALA A 80 -9.94 -11.21 1.16
CA ALA A 80 -10.92 -10.97 0.10
C ALA A 80 -10.32 -11.28 -1.28
N GLN A 81 -9.13 -10.75 -1.58
CA GLN A 81 -8.41 -10.98 -2.84
C GLN A 81 -8.25 -12.48 -3.10
N ILE A 82 -7.79 -13.23 -2.11
CA ILE A 82 -7.58 -14.68 -2.26
C ILE A 82 -8.90 -15.41 -2.47
N LEU A 83 -9.94 -15.13 -1.69
CA LEU A 83 -11.24 -15.80 -1.84
C LEU A 83 -11.91 -15.48 -3.19
N ILE A 84 -11.83 -14.22 -3.63
CA ILE A 84 -12.33 -13.78 -4.93
C ILE A 84 -11.56 -14.48 -6.06
N TRP A 85 -10.22 -14.52 -5.97
CA TRP A 85 -9.39 -15.24 -6.94
C TRP A 85 -9.71 -16.74 -6.96
N GLN A 86 -9.80 -17.38 -5.80
CA GLN A 86 -10.18 -18.79 -5.67
C GLN A 86 -11.51 -19.07 -6.37
N HIS A 87 -12.53 -18.22 -6.14
CA HIS A 87 -13.82 -18.38 -6.83
C HIS A 87 -13.69 -18.29 -8.35
N SER A 88 -12.87 -17.38 -8.87
CA SER A 88 -12.70 -17.17 -10.31
C SER A 88 -11.90 -18.28 -11.01
N VAL A 89 -11.11 -19.08 -10.27
CA VAL A 89 -10.23 -20.11 -10.85
C VAL A 89 -10.57 -21.56 -10.47
N PHE A 90 -11.20 -21.82 -9.32
CA PHE A 90 -11.47 -23.20 -8.84
C PHE A 90 -12.21 -24.04 -9.89
N ASN A 91 -13.21 -23.44 -10.54
CA ASN A 91 -14.04 -24.13 -11.53
C ASN A 91 -13.36 -24.34 -12.90
N LYS A 92 -12.15 -23.78 -13.10
CA LYS A 92 -11.38 -23.90 -14.35
C LYS A 92 -10.35 -25.02 -14.29
N LEU A 93 -10.00 -25.51 -13.10
CA LEU A 93 -9.06 -26.61 -12.92
C LEU A 93 -9.84 -27.95 -12.88
N PRO A 94 -9.57 -28.89 -13.81
CA PRO A 94 -10.19 -30.21 -13.77
C PRO A 94 -9.95 -30.91 -12.43
N ASP A 95 -10.92 -31.71 -11.98
CA ASP A 95 -10.88 -32.50 -10.74
C ASP A 95 -10.68 -31.68 -9.44
N HIS A 96 -10.83 -30.35 -9.50
CA HIS A 96 -10.84 -29.49 -8.33
C HIS A 96 -12.26 -29.34 -7.74
N VAL A 97 -12.36 -29.13 -6.42
CA VAL A 97 -13.65 -28.81 -5.79
C VAL A 97 -14.25 -27.55 -6.43
N ARG A 98 -15.54 -27.62 -6.76
CA ARG A 98 -16.23 -26.48 -7.36
C ARG A 98 -16.45 -25.39 -6.33
N SER A 99 -16.06 -24.16 -6.67
CA SER A 99 -16.49 -22.99 -5.92
C SER A 99 -17.93 -22.65 -6.32
N LEU A 100 -18.82 -22.57 -5.33
CA LEU A 100 -20.25 -22.32 -5.53
C LEU A 100 -20.57 -20.83 -5.48
N ASP A 101 -19.91 -20.09 -4.59
CA ASP A 101 -20.02 -18.64 -4.45
C ASP A 101 -18.81 -18.11 -3.66
N VAL A 102 -18.59 -16.80 -3.72
CA VAL A 102 -17.78 -16.03 -2.77
C VAL A 102 -18.63 -14.90 -2.23
N GLY A 103 -18.49 -14.58 -0.96
CA GLY A 103 -19.30 -13.55 -0.32
C GLY A 103 -18.58 -12.89 0.85
N TYR A 104 -19.26 -11.93 1.46
CA TYR A 104 -18.75 -11.20 2.61
C TYR A 104 -19.76 -11.22 3.76
N PHE A 105 -19.23 -11.04 4.96
CA PHE A 105 -20.02 -10.89 6.17
C PHE A 105 -20.13 -9.42 6.56
N THR A 106 -21.31 -8.99 6.99
CA THR A 106 -21.47 -7.67 7.63
C THR A 106 -21.01 -7.73 9.10
N GLY A 107 -20.85 -6.56 9.73
CA GLY A 107 -20.55 -6.47 11.16
C GLY A 107 -21.60 -7.14 12.06
N GLU A 108 -22.84 -7.30 11.57
CA GLU A 108 -23.93 -8.00 12.26
C GLU A 108 -23.95 -9.51 12.01
N GLY A 109 -23.07 -10.04 11.15
CA GLY A 109 -23.00 -11.47 10.79
C GLY A 109 -23.87 -11.88 9.61
N LYS A 110 -24.49 -10.94 8.88
CA LYS A 110 -25.26 -11.23 7.65
C LYS A 110 -24.31 -11.57 6.50
N LEU A 111 -24.76 -12.42 5.58
CA LEU A 111 -23.99 -12.86 4.41
C LEU A 111 -24.54 -12.24 3.13
N PHE A 112 -23.64 -11.79 2.27
CA PHE A 112 -23.97 -11.27 0.94
C PHE A 112 -23.05 -11.88 -0.10
N SER A 113 -23.62 -12.22 -1.25
CA SER A 113 -22.87 -12.77 -2.38
C SER A 113 -22.07 -11.67 -3.07
N ALA A 114 -20.83 -12.01 -3.44
CA ALA A 114 -19.96 -11.26 -4.32
C ALA A 114 -19.56 -12.08 -5.57
N GLY A 115 -19.98 -13.34 -5.70
CA GLY A 115 -19.57 -14.22 -6.80
C GLY A 115 -20.14 -13.86 -8.17
N LYS A 116 -21.10 -12.91 -8.23
CA LYS A 116 -21.57 -12.32 -9.49
C LYS A 116 -20.87 -11.01 -9.86
N ALA A 117 -19.91 -10.54 -9.07
CA ALA A 117 -19.18 -9.32 -9.39
C ALA A 117 -18.23 -9.57 -10.58
N GLU A 118 -18.40 -8.79 -11.64
CA GLU A 118 -17.44 -8.74 -12.77
C GLU A 118 -16.39 -7.65 -12.56
N GLU A 119 -16.76 -6.54 -11.90
CA GLU A 119 -15.88 -5.43 -11.55
C GLU A 119 -16.30 -4.81 -10.20
N TYR A 120 -15.33 -4.36 -9.42
CA TYR A 120 -15.53 -3.63 -8.17
C TYR A 120 -15.33 -2.13 -8.39
N PHE A 121 -16.16 -1.31 -7.76
CA PHE A 121 -16.01 0.14 -7.80
C PHE A 121 -15.98 0.73 -6.39
N ILE A 122 -15.26 1.83 -6.25
CA ILE A 122 -15.32 2.69 -5.07
C ILE A 122 -16.04 3.99 -5.44
N LEU A 123 -17.04 4.38 -4.66
CA LEU A 123 -17.70 5.67 -4.77
C LEU A 123 -17.17 6.57 -3.67
N MET A 124 -16.60 7.71 -4.06
CA MET A 124 -15.97 8.66 -3.15
C MET A 124 -16.68 10.01 -3.22
N GLU A 125 -16.52 10.81 -2.18
CA GLU A 125 -16.95 12.20 -2.19
C GLU A 125 -16.20 12.98 -3.27
N LYS A 126 -16.89 13.89 -3.97
CA LYS A 126 -16.23 14.86 -4.85
C LYS A 126 -15.46 15.84 -3.97
N ILE A 127 -14.18 16.02 -4.26
CA ILE A 127 -13.36 17.06 -3.65
C ILE A 127 -13.09 18.20 -4.64
N GLU A 128 -12.86 19.39 -4.11
CA GLU A 128 -12.43 20.57 -4.87
C GLU A 128 -11.00 20.94 -4.47
N GLY A 129 -10.24 21.56 -5.38
CA GLY A 129 -8.86 21.97 -5.15
C GLY A 129 -8.00 21.88 -6.41
N LYS A 130 -6.69 22.05 -6.22
CA LYS A 130 -5.66 21.92 -7.26
C LYS A 130 -4.56 20.98 -6.78
N GLU A 131 -4.10 20.10 -7.65
CA GLU A 131 -3.03 19.15 -7.35
C GLU A 131 -1.72 19.89 -7.07
N TYR A 132 -0.97 19.45 -6.07
CA TYR A 132 0.26 20.10 -5.65
C TYR A 132 1.35 20.07 -6.73
N PHE A 133 1.31 19.12 -7.67
CA PHE A 133 2.26 19.10 -8.79
C PHE A 133 2.20 20.39 -9.62
N LEU A 134 1.04 21.06 -9.68
CA LEU A 134 0.88 22.33 -10.40
C LEU A 134 1.72 23.46 -9.76
N ASP A 135 1.87 23.44 -8.43
CA ASP A 135 2.78 24.36 -7.75
C ASP A 135 4.23 24.06 -8.13
N LEU A 136 4.61 22.78 -8.15
CA LEU A 136 5.97 22.37 -8.49
C LEU A 136 6.32 22.71 -9.94
N GLU A 137 5.39 22.50 -10.87
CA GLU A 137 5.55 22.93 -12.27
C GLU A 137 5.70 24.44 -12.39
N ARG A 138 4.91 25.22 -11.65
CA ARG A 138 5.06 26.67 -11.60
C ARG A 138 6.43 27.09 -11.05
N ILE A 139 6.88 26.48 -9.94
CA ILE A 139 8.19 26.77 -9.35
C ILE A 139 9.32 26.40 -10.33
N LYS A 140 9.20 25.26 -11.00
CA LYS A 140 10.13 24.82 -12.05
C LYS A 140 10.14 25.78 -13.24
N LYS A 141 8.99 26.29 -13.67
CA LYS A 141 8.95 27.29 -14.75
C LYS A 141 9.58 28.60 -14.31
N ASP A 142 9.12 29.16 -13.20
CA ASP A 142 9.44 30.53 -12.79
C ASP A 142 10.80 30.67 -12.10
N GLY A 143 11.30 29.59 -11.49
CA GLY A 143 12.56 29.61 -10.74
C GLY A 143 12.53 30.42 -9.45
N LYS A 144 11.34 30.63 -8.89
CA LYS A 144 11.13 31.40 -7.66
C LYS A 144 10.01 30.81 -6.80
N LEU A 145 10.16 30.97 -5.49
CA LEU A 145 9.10 30.69 -4.53
C LEU A 145 8.24 31.92 -4.27
N ILE A 146 6.98 31.69 -3.92
CA ILE A 146 6.12 32.64 -3.21
C ILE A 146 5.98 32.20 -1.75
N SER A 147 5.46 33.07 -0.88
CA SER A 147 5.24 32.74 0.54
C SER A 147 4.41 31.48 0.72
N LEU A 148 3.36 31.34 -0.10
CA LEU A 148 2.44 30.20 -0.06
C LEU A 148 3.14 28.86 -0.26
N ASP A 149 4.19 28.77 -1.08
CA ASP A 149 4.91 27.51 -1.30
C ASP A 149 5.57 27.01 -0.02
N LYS A 150 6.17 27.94 0.73
CA LYS A 150 6.81 27.63 2.02
C LYS A 150 5.76 27.24 3.05
N ASP A 151 4.60 27.90 3.05
CA ASP A 151 3.50 27.58 3.95
C ASP A 151 2.89 26.21 3.66
N ARG A 152 2.72 25.86 2.38
CA ARG A 152 2.30 24.53 1.93
C ARG A 152 3.30 23.46 2.33
N THR A 153 4.60 23.65 2.09
CA THR A 153 5.64 22.71 2.52
C THR A 153 5.67 22.50 4.04
N ARG A 154 5.47 23.56 4.83
CA ARG A 154 5.32 23.43 6.30
C ARG A 154 4.05 22.68 6.68
N ALA A 155 2.93 22.93 6.02
CA ALA A 155 1.67 22.22 6.28
C ALA A 155 1.81 20.72 5.99
N LEU A 156 2.45 20.34 4.89
CA LEU A 156 2.71 18.94 4.52
C LEU A 156 3.62 18.24 5.53
N SER A 157 4.76 18.82 5.86
CA SER A 157 5.68 18.22 6.85
C SER A 157 5.07 18.17 8.26
N SER A 158 4.28 19.17 8.66
CA SER A 158 3.58 19.17 9.95
C SER A 158 2.44 18.15 9.99
N TYR A 159 1.76 17.93 8.87
CA TYR A 159 0.75 16.88 8.73
C TYR A 159 1.38 15.50 8.92
N LEU A 160 2.48 15.21 8.21
CA LEU A 160 3.19 13.94 8.33
C LEU A 160 3.72 13.72 9.75
N ALA A 161 4.33 14.74 10.38
CA ALA A 161 4.75 14.66 11.77
C ALA A 161 3.59 14.29 12.71
N ARG A 162 2.40 14.87 12.50
CA ARG A 162 1.21 14.57 13.31
C ARG A 162 0.71 13.14 13.10
N ILE A 163 0.61 12.67 11.86
CA ILE A 163 0.12 11.30 11.63
C ILE A 163 1.14 10.25 12.07
N HIS A 164 2.44 10.47 11.84
CA HIS A 164 3.52 9.55 12.22
C HIS A 164 3.73 9.45 13.75
N ALA A 165 3.22 10.40 14.52
CA ALA A 165 3.18 10.34 15.98
C ALA A 165 2.19 9.27 16.48
N ASN A 166 1.19 8.89 15.69
CA ASN A 166 0.33 7.75 16.00
C ASN A 166 1.12 6.46 15.71
N LYS A 167 1.64 5.84 16.77
CA LYS A 167 2.38 4.58 16.72
C LYS A 167 1.44 3.38 16.82
N HIS A 168 1.84 2.25 16.25
CA HIS A 168 1.14 0.98 16.37
C HIS A 168 2.13 -0.13 16.73
N ASP A 169 1.82 -0.91 17.76
CA ASP A 169 2.65 -2.03 18.19
C ASP A 169 2.21 -3.31 17.48
N ASP A 170 2.82 -3.58 16.32
CA ASP A 170 2.62 -4.81 15.57
C ASP A 170 3.89 -5.20 14.81
N ARG A 171 4.68 -6.07 15.43
CA ARG A 171 5.91 -6.62 14.85
C ARG A 171 5.68 -7.24 13.47
N GLU A 172 4.66 -8.07 13.32
CA GLU A 172 4.43 -8.80 12.08
C GLU A 172 3.99 -7.86 10.96
N LEU A 173 3.20 -6.84 11.29
CA LEU A 173 2.84 -5.80 10.32
C LEU A 173 4.06 -4.97 9.90
N TYR A 174 4.93 -4.55 10.82
CA TYR A 174 6.15 -3.83 10.43
C TYR A 174 7.05 -4.70 9.54
N LEU A 175 7.27 -5.97 9.91
CA LEU A 175 8.02 -6.92 9.09
C LEU A 175 7.42 -7.07 7.70
N ARG A 176 6.09 -7.11 7.60
CA ARG A 176 5.37 -7.11 6.33
C ARG A 176 5.63 -5.83 5.55
N LYS A 177 5.42 -4.64 6.12
CA LYS A 177 5.58 -3.37 5.39
C LYS A 177 6.98 -3.21 4.81
N ILE A 178 8.00 -3.57 5.58
CA ILE A 178 9.40 -3.58 5.12
C ILE A 178 9.65 -4.64 4.03
N ARG A 179 9.01 -5.81 4.12
CA ARG A 179 9.06 -6.83 3.06
C ARG A 179 8.37 -6.32 1.78
N ASP A 180 7.20 -5.73 1.91
CA ASP A 180 6.37 -5.29 0.78
C ASP A 180 7.07 -4.16 0.01
N THR A 181 7.72 -3.20 0.69
CA THR A 181 8.54 -2.16 0.02
C THR A 181 9.59 -2.76 -0.92
N VAL A 182 10.18 -3.89 -0.57
CA VAL A 182 11.19 -4.55 -1.42
C VAL A 182 10.55 -5.49 -2.43
N GLY A 183 9.63 -6.36 -2.00
CA GLY A 183 9.19 -7.52 -2.78
C GLY A 183 7.76 -7.49 -3.30
N HIS A 184 6.97 -6.45 -3.03
CA HIS A 184 5.62 -6.36 -3.58
C HIS A 184 5.65 -6.02 -5.07
N GLY A 185 4.69 -6.54 -5.84
CA GLY A 185 4.55 -6.31 -7.27
C GLY A 185 4.22 -4.85 -7.67
N GLU A 186 4.01 -3.98 -6.70
CA GLU A 186 3.83 -2.53 -6.90
C GLU A 186 4.94 -1.68 -6.27
N CYS A 187 5.96 -2.33 -5.69
CA CYS A 187 7.08 -1.67 -5.04
C CYS A 187 8.39 -2.01 -5.79
N ILE A 188 9.54 -2.14 -5.12
CA ILE A 188 10.84 -2.21 -5.81
C ILE A 188 10.91 -3.33 -6.85
N MET A 189 10.67 -4.61 -6.47
CA MET A 189 10.74 -5.74 -7.41
C MET A 189 9.70 -5.63 -8.54
N GLY A 190 8.45 -5.26 -8.24
CA GLY A 190 7.45 -5.11 -9.29
C GLY A 190 7.73 -3.95 -10.24
N LEU A 191 8.37 -2.90 -9.73
CA LEU A 191 8.76 -1.74 -10.52
C LEU A 191 9.94 -2.05 -11.41
N THR A 192 10.97 -2.75 -10.92
CA THR A 192 12.09 -3.21 -11.75
C THR A 192 11.62 -4.18 -12.83
N ASP A 193 10.70 -5.10 -12.53
CA ASP A 193 10.06 -5.98 -13.51
C ASP A 193 9.30 -5.23 -14.62
N SER A 194 8.82 -4.01 -14.32
CA SER A 194 8.11 -3.19 -15.31
C SER A 194 9.03 -2.46 -16.29
N TYR A 195 10.35 -2.42 -16.05
CA TYR A 195 11.27 -1.72 -16.95
C TYR A 195 11.39 -2.46 -18.28
N PRO A 196 11.25 -1.78 -19.43
CA PRO A 196 11.43 -2.39 -20.74
C PRO A 196 12.83 -2.98 -20.93
N ASP A 197 12.91 -3.96 -21.81
CA ASP A 197 14.19 -4.52 -22.24
C ASP A 197 15.00 -3.52 -23.07
N ASN A 198 16.34 -3.66 -23.04
CA ASN A 198 17.29 -2.91 -23.87
C ASN A 198 17.32 -1.38 -23.63
N LEU A 199 17.26 -0.97 -22.37
CA LEU A 199 17.47 0.44 -21.98
C LEU A 199 18.96 0.81 -22.09
N ASP A 200 19.24 2.05 -22.48
CA ASP A 200 20.60 2.59 -22.67
C ASP A 200 21.25 3.12 -21.38
N PHE A 201 20.46 3.25 -20.29
CA PHE A 201 20.90 3.80 -19.01
C PHE A 201 20.92 2.79 -17.85
N VAL A 202 20.31 1.61 -18.02
CA VAL A 202 20.25 0.55 -16.99
C VAL A 202 20.10 -0.81 -17.64
N SER A 203 20.88 -1.79 -17.16
CA SER A 203 20.78 -3.19 -17.58
C SER A 203 20.00 -4.05 -16.56
N TRP A 204 19.65 -5.27 -16.94
CA TRP A 204 19.08 -6.25 -15.99
C TRP A 204 20.05 -6.57 -14.84
N ASP A 205 21.36 -6.61 -15.11
CA ASP A 205 22.37 -6.83 -14.08
C ASP A 205 22.39 -5.65 -13.08
N ASP A 206 22.26 -4.42 -13.56
CA ASP A 206 22.14 -3.23 -12.70
C ASP A 206 20.91 -3.31 -11.79
N LEU A 207 19.73 -3.63 -12.35
CA LEU A 207 18.49 -3.77 -11.58
C LEU A 207 18.59 -4.90 -10.54
N CYS A 208 19.19 -6.03 -10.92
CA CYS A 208 19.46 -7.15 -10.03
C CYS A 208 20.38 -6.75 -8.85
N GLU A 209 21.42 -5.96 -9.10
CA GLU A 209 22.31 -5.45 -8.04
C GLU A 209 21.59 -4.47 -7.10
N ILE A 210 20.72 -3.61 -7.64
CA ILE A 210 19.87 -2.72 -6.83
C ILE A 210 18.96 -3.53 -5.90
N GLU A 211 18.30 -4.57 -6.42
CA GLU A 211 17.43 -5.45 -5.62
C GLU A 211 18.21 -6.18 -4.53
N LYS A 212 19.39 -6.75 -4.84
CA LYS A 212 20.25 -7.41 -3.85
C LYS A 212 20.62 -6.47 -2.71
N LYS A 213 21.01 -5.23 -3.02
CA LYS A 213 21.30 -4.20 -2.01
C LYS A 213 20.06 -3.86 -1.19
N CYS A 214 18.88 -3.75 -1.81
CA CYS A 214 17.61 -3.52 -1.10
C CYS A 214 17.25 -4.68 -0.16
N VAL A 215 17.50 -5.93 -0.56
CA VAL A 215 17.37 -7.09 0.33
C VAL A 215 18.31 -6.97 1.53
N GLY A 216 19.56 -6.56 1.33
CA GLY A 216 20.48 -6.25 2.42
C GLY A 216 19.92 -5.22 3.40
N TRP A 217 19.42 -4.09 2.88
CA TRP A 217 18.76 -3.05 3.68
C TRP A 217 17.53 -3.55 4.42
N ARG A 218 16.70 -4.39 3.80
CA ARG A 218 15.56 -5.02 4.45
C ARG A 218 15.98 -5.72 5.74
N TYR A 219 17.07 -6.49 5.73
CA TYR A 219 17.56 -7.16 6.93
C TYR A 219 18.12 -6.19 7.98
N LYS A 220 18.71 -5.06 7.55
CA LYS A 220 19.17 -3.99 8.47
C LYS A 220 18.01 -3.32 9.22
N ILE A 221 16.88 -3.06 8.54
CA ILE A 221 15.81 -2.21 9.10
C ILE A 221 14.61 -2.98 9.66
N LYS A 222 14.36 -4.23 9.23
CA LYS A 222 13.16 -5.00 9.61
C LYS A 222 12.98 -5.22 11.12
N GLY A 223 14.05 -5.08 11.91
CA GLY A 223 14.00 -5.21 13.37
C GLY A 223 13.50 -3.97 14.11
N LYS A 224 13.43 -2.80 13.46
CA LYS A 224 13.07 -1.50 14.05
C LYS A 224 11.56 -1.32 14.22
N VAL A 225 10.91 -2.30 14.86
CA VAL A 225 9.43 -2.41 14.96
C VAL A 225 8.77 -1.22 15.65
N HIS A 226 9.49 -0.51 16.53
CA HIS A 226 9.02 0.67 17.24
C HIS A 226 8.72 1.85 16.30
N ARG A 227 9.19 1.79 15.05
CA ARG A 227 8.97 2.85 14.07
C ARG A 227 7.59 2.80 13.42
N LEU A 228 6.91 1.65 13.47
CA LEU A 228 5.60 1.45 12.86
C LEU A 228 4.61 2.55 13.28
N CYS A 229 4.13 3.30 12.30
CA CYS A 229 3.28 4.46 12.52
C CYS A 229 2.23 4.60 11.43
N MET A 230 1.24 5.46 11.68
CA MET A 230 0.22 5.74 10.70
C MET A 230 0.84 6.47 9.52
N THR A 231 0.65 5.96 8.31
CA THR A 231 1.18 6.54 7.07
C THR A 231 0.06 6.83 6.08
N HIS A 232 0.36 7.67 5.10
CA HIS A 232 -0.39 7.74 3.85
C HIS A 232 -0.03 6.58 2.92
N GLY A 233 1.28 6.29 2.77
CA GLY A 233 1.80 5.22 1.91
C GLY A 233 1.93 5.59 0.43
N ASP A 234 1.56 6.82 0.07
CA ASP A 234 1.77 7.37 -1.28
C ASP A 234 1.73 8.91 -1.32
N PHE A 235 2.43 9.54 -0.38
CA PHE A 235 2.35 10.99 -0.16
C PHE A 235 3.13 11.81 -1.20
N HIS A 236 2.61 11.88 -2.44
CA HIS A 236 3.25 12.59 -3.55
C HIS A 236 2.37 13.72 -4.13
N PRO A 237 2.92 14.64 -4.94
CA PRO A 237 2.22 15.86 -5.37
C PRO A 237 0.90 15.66 -6.11
N TRP A 238 0.69 14.54 -6.80
CA TRP A 238 -0.59 14.20 -7.45
C TRP A 238 -1.69 13.72 -6.50
N ASN A 239 -1.33 13.26 -5.29
CA ASN A 239 -2.30 12.80 -4.27
C ASN A 239 -2.63 13.90 -3.25
N ILE A 240 -2.13 15.12 -3.47
CA ILE A 240 -2.29 16.25 -2.55
C ILE A 240 -3.06 17.35 -3.29
N MET A 241 -4.27 17.61 -2.83
CA MET A 241 -5.18 18.60 -3.41
C MET A 241 -5.31 19.80 -2.49
N PHE A 242 -4.64 20.90 -2.84
CA PHE A 242 -4.77 22.16 -2.11
C PHE A 242 -6.05 22.87 -2.47
N ARG A 243 -6.82 23.25 -1.43
CA ARG A 243 -8.00 24.11 -1.55
C ARG A 243 -7.58 25.57 -1.48
N GLU A 244 -7.79 26.20 -0.33
CA GLU A 244 -7.43 27.58 -0.06
C GLU A 244 -6.18 27.67 0.81
N GLY A 245 -5.22 28.51 0.42
CA GLY A 245 -3.97 28.65 1.16
C GLY A 245 -3.23 27.31 1.28
N ALA A 246 -2.88 26.94 2.52
CA ALA A 246 -2.17 25.70 2.86
C ALA A 246 -3.10 24.56 3.31
N ASP A 247 -4.42 24.74 3.19
CA ASP A 247 -5.41 23.70 3.48
C ASP A 247 -5.50 22.71 2.30
N PHE A 248 -5.53 21.40 2.59
CA PHE A 248 -5.52 20.36 1.58
C PHE A 248 -6.36 19.14 1.96
N THR A 249 -6.71 18.33 0.95
CA THR A 249 -7.18 16.95 1.10
C THR A 249 -6.21 16.01 0.42
N LEU A 250 -6.11 14.81 0.99
CA LEU A 250 -5.33 13.72 0.44
C LEU A 250 -6.22 12.76 -0.33
N LEU A 251 -5.66 12.21 -1.38
CA LEU A 251 -6.26 11.19 -2.23
C LEU A 251 -5.43 9.91 -2.15
N ASP A 252 -6.06 8.79 -2.49
CA ASP A 252 -5.39 7.51 -2.72
C ASP A 252 -4.51 7.01 -1.55
N ARG A 253 -5.15 6.29 -0.63
CA ARG A 253 -4.50 5.56 0.47
C ARG A 253 -4.44 4.05 0.21
N SER A 254 -4.28 3.66 -1.05
CA SER A 254 -4.33 2.25 -1.49
C SER A 254 -3.25 1.36 -0.88
N ARG A 255 -2.10 1.92 -0.47
CA ARG A 255 -0.98 1.16 0.14
C ARG A 255 -1.12 0.90 1.64
N GLY A 256 -2.29 1.17 2.22
CA GLY A 256 -2.62 0.83 3.60
C GLY A 256 -2.28 1.91 4.63
N GLU A 257 -2.73 1.67 5.86
CA GLU A 257 -2.79 2.71 6.89
C GLU A 257 -1.58 2.79 7.85
N TRP A 258 -0.82 1.71 7.99
CA TRP A 258 0.34 1.62 8.87
C TRP A 258 1.59 1.27 8.05
N GLY A 259 2.70 1.89 8.38
CA GLY A 259 3.96 1.74 7.65
C GLY A 259 5.13 2.41 8.33
N GLU A 260 6.16 2.67 7.53
CA GLU A 260 7.34 3.40 7.95
C GLU A 260 7.24 4.85 7.47
N GLY A 261 7.42 5.81 8.38
CA GLY A 261 7.31 7.23 8.06
C GLY A 261 8.31 7.71 6.99
N ALA A 262 9.41 6.97 6.82
CA ALA A 262 10.37 7.20 5.75
C ALA A 262 9.78 7.07 4.34
N ASP A 263 8.72 6.29 4.15
CA ASP A 263 8.03 6.18 2.85
C ASP A 263 7.39 7.52 2.45
N ASP A 264 6.59 8.11 3.34
CA ASP A 264 5.92 9.38 3.07
C ASP A 264 6.92 10.54 2.95
N VAL A 265 7.96 10.58 3.79
CA VAL A 265 9.00 11.62 3.73
C VAL A 265 9.82 11.52 2.44
N SER A 266 10.27 10.32 2.06
CA SER A 266 11.02 10.14 0.81
C SER A 266 10.15 10.44 -0.41
N SER A 267 8.86 10.10 -0.40
CA SER A 267 7.94 10.35 -1.51
C SER A 267 7.87 11.82 -1.91
N ILE A 268 7.64 12.72 -0.95
CA ILE A 268 7.52 14.15 -1.23
C ILE A 268 8.88 14.82 -1.48
N THR A 269 9.91 14.43 -0.73
CA THR A 269 11.24 15.06 -0.84
C THR A 269 11.97 14.61 -2.11
N MET A 270 11.74 13.38 -2.59
CA MET A 270 12.21 12.91 -3.90
C MET A 270 11.60 13.76 -5.02
N ASN A 271 10.34 14.21 -4.88
CA ASN A 271 9.75 15.10 -5.87
C ASN A 271 10.45 16.47 -5.91
N TYR A 272 10.83 17.05 -4.77
CA TYR A 272 11.64 18.28 -4.79
C TYR A 272 12.98 18.09 -5.48
N LEU A 273 13.68 16.99 -5.20
CA LEU A 273 14.93 16.66 -5.87
C LEU A 273 14.72 16.41 -7.38
N PHE A 274 13.72 15.64 -7.76
CA PHE A 274 13.40 15.31 -9.15
C PHE A 274 13.10 16.55 -10.00
N TYR A 275 12.25 17.44 -9.49
CA TYR A 275 11.95 18.71 -10.16
C TYR A 275 13.18 19.62 -10.26
N SER A 276 14.05 19.60 -9.23
CA SER A 276 15.32 20.34 -9.25
C SER A 276 16.29 19.77 -10.29
N LEU A 277 16.41 18.43 -10.39
CA LEU A 277 17.27 17.78 -11.38
C LEU A 277 16.86 18.14 -12.81
N GLN A 278 15.56 18.16 -13.11
CA GLN A 278 15.06 18.57 -14.42
C GLN A 278 15.44 20.02 -14.78
N LYS A 279 15.49 20.92 -13.79
CA LYS A 279 15.74 22.35 -14.02
C LYS A 279 17.21 22.74 -13.96
N TYR A 280 17.90 22.27 -12.92
CA TYR A 280 19.22 22.73 -12.53
C TYR A 280 20.28 21.62 -12.65
N GLY A 281 19.87 20.37 -12.84
CA GLY A 281 20.78 19.22 -12.82
C GLY A 281 21.26 18.83 -11.42
N GLU A 282 20.89 19.56 -10.38
CA GLU A 282 21.23 19.28 -8.99
C GLU A 282 20.13 19.82 -8.06
N LEU A 283 20.18 19.54 -6.75
CA LEU A 283 19.31 20.22 -5.79
C LEU A 283 19.80 21.67 -5.63
N ALA A 284 19.04 22.63 -6.16
CA ALA A 284 19.39 24.04 -6.17
C ALA A 284 18.16 24.95 -6.11
N GLY A 285 18.42 26.23 -5.79
CA GLY A 285 17.43 27.30 -5.82
C GLY A 285 16.16 27.01 -5.00
N PRO A 286 14.97 27.32 -5.55
CA PRO A 286 13.68 27.11 -4.88
C PRO A 286 13.47 25.72 -4.32
N PHE A 287 13.87 24.68 -5.05
CA PHE A 287 13.63 23.30 -4.64
C PHE A 287 14.54 22.88 -3.50
N ARG A 288 15.78 23.41 -3.44
CA ARG A 288 16.65 23.24 -2.27
C ARG A 288 16.01 23.84 -1.02
N GLU A 289 15.45 25.05 -1.14
CA GLU A 289 14.77 25.70 -0.02
C GLU A 289 13.57 24.88 0.48
N LEU A 290 12.72 24.35 -0.41
CA LEU A 290 11.58 23.51 0.00
C LEU A 290 12.02 22.18 0.60
N TYR A 291 13.03 21.54 0.01
CA TYR A 291 13.60 20.28 0.50
C TYR A 291 14.15 20.42 1.92
N GLU A 292 15.02 21.41 2.15
CA GLU A 292 15.62 21.65 3.46
C GLU A 292 14.56 22.11 4.48
N LEU A 293 13.60 22.95 4.08
CA LEU A 293 12.50 23.37 4.93
C LEU A 293 11.63 22.19 5.37
N PHE A 294 11.33 21.26 4.46
CA PHE A 294 10.54 20.08 4.75
C PHE A 294 11.23 19.20 5.79
N PHE A 295 12.48 18.82 5.54
CA PHE A 295 13.26 17.97 6.46
C PHE A 295 13.41 18.63 7.83
N LYS A 296 13.81 19.90 7.86
CA LYS A 296 14.00 20.63 9.10
C LYS A 296 12.71 20.69 9.93
N ASN A 297 11.59 21.12 9.35
CA ASN A 297 10.34 21.20 10.09
C ASN A 297 9.82 19.82 10.52
N TYR A 298 10.02 18.76 9.72
CA TYR A 298 9.63 17.41 10.09
C TYR A 298 10.47 16.86 11.25
N LEU A 299 11.80 16.97 11.18
CA LEU A 299 12.71 16.47 12.21
C LEU A 299 12.60 17.27 13.50
N ASP A 300 12.49 18.60 13.42
CA ASP A 300 12.30 19.46 14.60
C ASP A 300 11.02 19.09 15.39
N ARG A 301 9.99 18.59 14.70
CA ARG A 301 8.70 18.21 15.31
C ARG A 301 8.63 16.78 15.80
N THR A 302 9.32 15.87 15.13
CA THR A 302 9.26 14.44 15.44
C THR A 302 10.40 13.97 16.34
N HIS A 303 11.53 14.68 16.32
CA HIS A 303 12.80 14.25 16.89
C HIS A 303 13.23 12.86 16.39
N ASP A 304 12.81 12.49 15.18
CA ASP A 304 13.08 11.18 14.56
C ASP A 304 14.36 11.21 13.72
N ASP A 305 15.52 11.38 14.36
CA ASP A 305 16.81 11.33 13.68
C ASP A 305 17.11 9.92 13.13
N GLU A 306 16.50 8.87 13.70
CA GLU A 306 16.63 7.50 13.20
C GLU A 306 16.05 7.34 11.78
N LEU A 307 15.16 8.22 11.33
CA LEU A 307 14.67 8.29 9.96
C LEU A 307 15.81 8.25 8.93
N LEU A 308 16.90 8.99 9.19
CA LEU A 308 18.05 9.10 8.30
C LEU A 308 18.83 7.78 8.16
N ASN A 309 18.61 6.84 9.08
CA ASN A 309 19.24 5.51 9.09
C ASN A 309 18.34 4.41 8.48
N VAL A 310 17.15 4.76 7.98
CA VAL A 310 16.20 3.78 7.40
C VAL A 310 15.60 4.19 6.05
N ILE A 311 15.75 5.46 5.64
CA ILE A 311 15.08 6.04 4.47
C ILE A 311 15.59 5.53 3.13
N GLN A 312 16.76 4.89 3.10
CA GLN A 312 17.50 4.46 1.90
C GLN A 312 16.63 3.63 0.92
N PRO A 313 16.07 2.47 1.30
CA PRO A 313 15.23 1.68 0.37
C PRO A 313 13.98 2.43 -0.10
N PHE A 314 13.44 3.35 0.71
CA PHE A 314 12.29 4.15 0.30
C PHE A 314 12.69 5.19 -0.75
N TYR A 315 13.83 5.85 -0.59
CA TYR A 315 14.40 6.68 -1.64
C TYR A 315 14.70 5.91 -2.92
N VAL A 316 15.18 4.67 -2.82
CA VAL A 316 15.36 3.81 -4.01
C VAL A 316 14.04 3.55 -4.70
N PHE A 317 13.01 3.16 -3.96
CA PHE A 317 11.67 2.97 -4.52
C PHE A 317 11.19 4.23 -5.25
N ARG A 318 11.26 5.40 -4.60
CA ARG A 318 10.81 6.66 -5.19
C ARG A 318 11.67 7.11 -6.38
N SER A 319 12.97 6.79 -6.37
CA SER A 319 13.88 7.09 -7.48
C SER A 319 13.61 6.23 -8.71
N LEU A 320 13.36 4.93 -8.51
CA LEU A 320 12.92 4.03 -9.58
C LEU A 320 11.58 4.52 -10.18
N VAL A 321 10.68 5.06 -9.36
CA VAL A 321 9.41 5.60 -9.87
C VAL A 321 9.65 6.76 -10.82
N VAL A 322 10.41 7.77 -10.38
CA VAL A 322 10.65 8.96 -11.21
C VAL A 322 11.64 8.70 -12.37
N ALA A 323 12.41 7.61 -12.33
CA ALA A 323 13.27 7.16 -13.43
C ALA A 323 12.56 6.24 -14.43
N SER A 324 11.33 5.79 -14.14
CA SER A 324 10.63 4.81 -14.98
C SER A 324 10.39 5.34 -16.39
N PRO A 325 10.80 4.60 -17.45
CA PRO A 325 10.50 4.98 -18.83
C PRO A 325 9.03 4.86 -19.21
N ILE A 326 8.25 4.08 -18.47
CA ILE A 326 6.80 3.96 -18.69
C ILE A 326 6.09 5.23 -18.22
N TRP A 327 6.46 5.74 -17.04
CA TRP A 327 5.82 6.92 -16.45
C TRP A 327 6.42 8.24 -16.94
N TYR A 328 7.71 8.27 -17.25
CA TYR A 328 8.43 9.46 -17.70
C TYR A 328 9.18 9.21 -19.02
N PRO A 329 8.49 8.90 -20.13
CA PRO A 329 9.13 8.50 -21.40
C PRO A 329 10.05 9.58 -21.98
N ASN A 330 9.76 10.86 -21.74
CA ASN A 330 10.52 12.00 -22.27
C ASN A 330 11.54 12.57 -21.28
N LEU A 331 11.88 11.82 -20.21
CA LEU A 331 12.86 12.29 -19.23
C LEU A 331 14.27 12.28 -19.81
N GLU A 332 14.94 13.43 -19.70
CA GLU A 332 16.32 13.62 -20.15
C GLU A 332 17.27 12.52 -19.64
N PRO A 333 18.10 11.90 -20.51
CA PRO A 333 19.02 10.83 -20.11
C PRO A 333 19.97 11.23 -18.99
N SER A 334 20.41 12.50 -18.97
CA SER A 334 21.29 13.02 -17.93
C SER A 334 20.63 13.03 -16.54
N VAL A 335 19.31 13.25 -16.47
CA VAL A 335 18.54 13.19 -15.22
C VAL A 335 18.41 11.74 -14.75
N ARG A 336 18.09 10.82 -15.67
CA ARG A 336 18.05 9.37 -15.35
C ARG A 336 19.37 8.88 -14.77
N LYS A 337 20.48 9.22 -15.41
CA LYS A 337 21.82 8.86 -14.91
C LYS A 337 22.04 9.34 -13.48
N LYS A 338 21.67 10.59 -13.17
CA LYS A 338 21.77 11.14 -11.81
C LYS A 338 20.87 10.45 -10.80
N LEU A 339 19.67 10.02 -11.20
CA LEU A 339 18.78 9.22 -10.35
C LEU A 339 19.37 7.84 -10.05
N PHE A 340 20.03 7.19 -11.03
CA PHE A 340 20.72 5.93 -10.80
C PHE A 340 21.97 6.08 -9.93
N ASN A 341 22.76 7.15 -10.12
CA ASN A 341 23.85 7.48 -9.20
C ASN A 341 23.31 7.67 -7.77
N PHE A 342 22.19 8.38 -7.62
CA PHE A 342 21.51 8.53 -6.34
C PHE A 342 21.12 7.20 -5.70
N ILE A 343 20.51 6.29 -6.47
CA ILE A 343 20.14 4.94 -6.01
C ILE A 343 21.36 4.19 -5.46
N TYR A 344 22.46 4.14 -6.21
CA TYR A 344 23.66 3.42 -5.77
C TYR A 344 24.28 4.07 -4.53
N ASN A 345 24.48 5.39 -4.56
CA ASN A 345 25.12 6.12 -3.47
C ASN A 345 24.28 6.12 -2.18
N VAL A 346 22.95 6.18 -2.28
CA VAL A 346 22.07 6.12 -1.10
C VAL A 346 22.06 4.72 -0.48
N LEU A 347 22.14 3.66 -1.30
CA LEU A 347 22.24 2.29 -0.82
C LEU A 347 23.59 1.99 -0.14
N ASP A 348 24.65 2.70 -0.50
CA ASP A 348 25.99 2.53 0.07
C ASP A 348 26.25 3.42 1.30
N SER A 349 25.27 4.26 1.67
CA SER A 349 25.37 5.19 2.80
C SER A 349 24.60 4.71 4.02
N GLU A 350 25.29 4.48 5.13
CA GLU A 350 24.66 4.02 6.38
C GLU A 350 23.69 5.05 6.98
N GLU A 351 24.05 6.33 6.89
CA GLU A 351 23.24 7.45 7.35
C GLU A 351 23.04 8.45 6.20
N PHE A 352 21.78 8.74 5.88
CA PHE A 352 21.42 9.66 4.81
C PHE A 352 21.62 11.12 5.24
N ASN A 353 22.51 11.83 4.54
CA ASN A 353 22.74 13.25 4.79
C ASN A 353 21.86 14.12 3.89
N TYR A 354 20.67 14.48 4.38
CA TYR A 354 19.73 15.35 3.65
C TYR A 354 20.33 16.74 3.37
N GLN A 355 21.26 17.24 4.19
CA GLN A 355 21.88 18.55 3.98
C GLN A 355 22.91 18.55 2.83
N ASN A 356 23.38 17.37 2.43
CA ASN A 356 24.37 17.20 1.35
C ASN A 356 23.86 16.25 0.26
N VAL A 357 22.58 16.32 -0.10
CA VAL A 357 21.99 15.38 -1.08
C VAL A 357 22.70 15.38 -2.44
N ASN A 358 23.36 16.48 -2.82
CA ASN A 358 24.08 16.59 -4.09
C ASN A 358 25.30 15.64 -4.18
N SER A 359 25.86 15.17 -3.06
CA SER A 359 26.93 14.17 -3.09
C SER A 359 26.45 12.80 -3.58
N TYR A 360 25.15 12.54 -3.54
CA TYR A 360 24.56 11.26 -3.95
C TYR A 360 24.24 11.21 -5.45
N ILE A 361 24.06 12.35 -6.13
CA ILE A 361 23.69 12.40 -7.55
C ILE A 361 24.89 12.55 -8.49
N SER A 362 26.10 12.64 -7.94
CA SER A 362 27.35 12.87 -8.70
C SER A 362 27.81 11.64 -9.45
#